data_AF-A0A2G8L616-F1
#
_entry.id   AF-A0A2G8L616-F1
#
_cell.length_a   1.000
_cell.length_b   1.000
_cell.length_c   1.000
_cell.angle_alpha   90.00
_cell.angle_beta   90.00
_cell.angle_gamma   90.00
#
_symmetry.space_group_name_H-M   'P 1'
#
loop_
_entity.id
_entity.type
_entity.pdbx_description
1 polymer ?
#
loop_
_entity_poly.entity_id
_entity_poly.type
_entity_poly.pdbx_seq_one_letter_code
_entity_poly.pdbx_strand_id
1 'polypeptide(L)' 'MGACFSVDNEERKAKERSEQIDVLLEESHKGDKAVKILLLGAGESGKSTLVKQMKIIHSDGFTVSELLSFKVGMASYFHP' A
#
# COMPACT_ATOMS: atom_id res chain seq x y z
N MET A 1 -50.84 16.59 -5.45
CA MET A 1 -49.86 16.32 -6.54
C MET A 1 -48.53 16.91 -6.11
N GLY A 2 -47.60 16.10 -5.60
CA GLY A 2 -46.32 16.61 -5.11
C GLY A 2 -45.61 15.59 -4.23
N ALA A 3 -44.95 14.61 -4.87
CA ALA A 3 -43.99 13.71 -4.21
C ALA A 3 -43.15 12.89 -5.22
N CYS A 4 -42.92 13.35 -6.46
CA CYS A 4 -42.13 12.60 -7.45
C CYS A 4 -40.72 13.17 -7.68
N PHE A 5 -40.53 14.49 -7.61
CA PHE A 5 -39.25 15.14 -7.97
C PHE A 5 -38.06 14.85 -7.02
N SER A 6 -38.34 14.44 -5.78
CA SER A 6 -37.30 14.16 -4.78
C SER A 6 -36.62 12.81 -5.01
N VAL A 7 -37.34 11.81 -5.53
CA VAL A 7 -36.78 10.49 -5.84
C VAL A 7 -35.84 10.58 -7.04
N ASP A 8 -36.25 11.30 -8.09
CA ASP A 8 -35.42 11.55 -9.28
C ASP A 8 -34.10 12.26 -8.97
N ASN A 9 -34.10 13.21 -8.03
CA ASN A 9 -32.89 13.94 -7.64
C ASN A 9 -31.88 13.07 -6.88
N GLU A 10 -32.35 12.25 -5.95
CA GLU A 10 -31.48 11.37 -5.18
C GLU A 10 -30.91 10.24 -6.06
N GLU A 11 -31.71 9.71 -6.98
CA GLU A 11 -31.26 8.71 -7.95
C GLU A 11 -30.20 9.30 -8.91
N ARG A 12 -30.38 10.56 -9.34
CA ARG A 12 -29.37 11.26 -10.14
C ARG A 12 -28.06 11.46 -9.38
N LYS A 13 -28.11 11.89 -8.12
CA LYS A 13 -26.91 12.04 -7.27
C LYS A 13 -26.22 10.70 -7.02
N ALA A 14 -26.98 9.63 -6.80
CA ALA A 14 -26.43 8.29 -6.62
C ALA A 14 -25.69 7.82 -7.89
N LYS A 15 -26.27 8.09 -9.07
CA LYS A 15 -25.63 7.80 -10.35
C LYS A 15 -24.35 8.61 -10.56
N GLU A 16 -24.40 9.93 -10.33
CA GLU A 16 -23.22 10.82 -10.42
C GLU A 16 -22.10 10.34 -9.48
N ARG A 17 -22.43 9.90 -8.25
CA ARG A 17 -21.46 9.33 -7.31
C ARG A 17 -20.88 8.00 -7.80
N SER A 18 -21.70 7.12 -8.39
CA SER A 18 -21.22 5.86 -8.95
C SER A 18 -20.24 6.10 -10.08
N GLU A 19 -20.57 7.01 -11.01
CA GLU A 19 -19.70 7.38 -12.12
C GLU A 19 -18.37 7.94 -11.62
N GLN A 20 -18.38 8.77 -10.56
CA GLN A 20 -17.15 9.27 -9.94
C GLN A 20 -16.31 8.15 -9.32
N ILE A 21 -16.93 7.16 -8.69
CA ILE A 21 -16.22 6.00 -8.12
C ILE A 21 -15.55 5.19 -9.24
N ASP A 22 -16.26 4.95 -10.34
CA ASP A 22 -15.74 4.18 -11.47
C ASP A 22 -14.52 4.89 -12.11
N VAL A 23 -14.58 6.21 -12.27
CA VAL A 23 -13.44 7.01 -12.74
C VAL A 23 -12.24 6.89 -11.79
N LEU A 24 -12.45 7.02 -10.48
CA LEU A 24 -11.37 6.90 -9.48
C LEU A 24 -10.76 5.49 -9.46
N LEU A 25 -11.57 4.45 -9.64
CA LEU A 25 -11.10 3.07 -9.72
C LEU A 25 -10.22 2.88 -10.96
N GLU A 26 -10.67 3.35 -12.12
CA GLU A 26 -9.87 3.27 -13.35
C GLU A 26 -8.54 4.03 -13.23
N GLU A 27 -8.55 5.23 -12.65
CA GLU A 27 -7.34 6.01 -12.41
C GLU A 27 -6.37 5.29 -11.47
N SER A 28 -6.89 4.68 -10.41
CA SER A 28 -6.10 3.88 -9.46
C SER A 28 -5.45 2.67 -10.15
N HIS A 29 -6.18 2.00 -11.05
CA HIS A 29 -5.67 0.86 -11.81
C HIS A 29 -4.64 1.24 -12.88
N LYS A 30 -4.69 2.45 -13.44
CA LYS A 30 -3.76 2.92 -14.49
C LYS A 30 -2.34 3.18 -13.95
N GLY A 31 -2.20 3.47 -12.65
CA GLY A 31 -0.91 3.73 -11.99
C GLY A 31 -0.18 2.48 -11.49
N ASP A 32 -0.91 1.40 -11.20
CA ASP A 32 -0.36 0.21 -10.53
C ASP A 32 0.26 -0.80 -11.51
N LYS A 33 1.33 -0.41 -12.21
CA LYS A 33 2.24 -1.36 -12.90
C LYS A 33 3.18 -2.06 -11.92
N ALA A 34 2.67 -2.46 -10.77
CA ALA A 34 3.45 -3.13 -9.75
C ALA A 34 3.80 -4.55 -10.19
N VAL A 35 5.10 -4.84 -10.30
CA VAL A 35 5.60 -6.20 -10.52
C VAL A 35 5.68 -6.92 -9.18
N LYS A 36 4.98 -8.05 -9.05
CA LYS A 36 4.98 -8.87 -7.82
C LYS A 36 6.05 -9.95 -7.91
N ILE A 37 6.99 -9.95 -6.97
CA ILE A 37 8.09 -10.92 -6.90
C ILE A 37 7.95 -11.74 -5.61
N LEU A 38 8.03 -13.08 -5.74
CA LEU A 38 8.03 -14.01 -4.62
C LEU A 38 9.44 -14.58 -4.41
N LEU A 39 10.01 -14.37 -3.23
CA LEU A 39 11.31 -14.93 -2.85
C LEU A 39 11.13 -16.20 -2.02
N LEU A 40 11.70 -17.31 -2.49
CA LEU A 40 11.64 -18.63 -1.82
C LEU A 40 13.02 -19.07 -1.32
N GLY A 41 13.05 -19.86 -0.24
CA GLY A 41 14.29 -20.41 0.33
C GLY A 41 14.11 -20.84 1.79
N ALA A 42 15.05 -21.64 2.30
CA ALA A 42 15.07 -22.13 3.69
C ALA A 42 15.14 -21.00 4.72
N GLY A 43 14.93 -21.31 6.01
CA GLY A 43 15.22 -20.38 7.10
C GLY A 43 16.63 -19.81 6.98
N GLU A 44 16.82 -18.53 7.33
CA GLU A 44 18.14 -17.86 7.36
C GLU A 44 18.87 -17.73 6.01
N SER A 45 18.28 -18.15 4.89
CA SER A 45 18.85 -18.06 3.54
C SER A 45 19.05 -16.65 2.98
N GLY A 46 18.89 -15.60 3.80
CA GLY A 46 19.13 -14.21 3.40
C GLY A 46 18.01 -13.52 2.62
N LYS A 47 16.79 -14.10 2.51
CA LYS A 47 15.65 -13.47 1.82
C LYS A 47 15.38 -12.04 2.31
N SER A 48 15.36 -11.86 3.63
CA SER A 48 15.18 -10.53 4.24
C SER A 48 16.34 -9.59 3.95
N THR A 49 17.56 -10.12 3.82
CA THR A 49 18.75 -9.33 3.44
C THR A 49 18.60 -8.79 2.02
N LEU A 50 18.15 -9.61 1.07
CA LEU A 50 17.91 -9.19 -0.31
C LEU A 50 16.88 -8.06 -0.39
N VAL A 51 15.74 -8.19 0.30
CA VAL A 51 14.71 -7.16 0.33
C VAL A 51 15.24 -5.85 0.96
N LYS A 52 16.02 -5.94 2.03
CA LYS A 52 16.66 -4.76 2.65
C LYS A 52 17.61 -4.05 1.68
N GLN A 53 18.39 -4.80 0.90
CA GLN A 53 19.28 -4.22 -0.12
C GLN A 53 18.49 -3.54 -1.25
N MET A 54 17.38 -4.13 -1.69
CA MET A 54 16.51 -3.48 -2.68
C MET A 54 16.00 -2.13 -2.19
N LYS A 55 15.60 -2.02 -0.92
CA LYS A 55 15.20 -0.74 -0.31
C LYS A 55 16.34 0.28 -0.27
N ILE A 56 17.57 -0.16 0.04
CA ILE A 56 18.76 0.72 0.04
C ILE A 56 19.05 1.28 -1.35
N ILE A 57 18.96 0.45 -2.39
CA ILE A 57 19.37 0.83 -3.75
C ILE A 57 18.25 1.57 -4.50
N HIS A 58 16.99 1.22 -4.25
CA HIS A 58 15.85 1.64 -5.08
C HIS A 58 14.72 2.38 -4.34
N SER A 59 14.83 2.63 -3.03
CA SER A 59 13.74 3.25 -2.24
C SER A 59 14.26 4.21 -1.17
N ASP A 60 15.28 5.00 -1.49
CA ASP A 60 15.85 6.06 -0.64
C ASP A 60 16.33 5.58 0.75
N GLY A 61 16.62 4.29 0.90
CA GLY A 61 17.12 3.71 2.14
C GLY A 61 16.08 3.65 3.28
N PHE A 62 16.56 3.66 4.52
CA PHE A 62 15.71 3.55 5.71
C PHE A 62 15.59 4.88 6.43
N THR A 63 14.39 5.19 6.91
CA THR A 63 14.17 6.37 7.74
C THR A 63 14.86 6.23 9.09
N VAL A 64 15.14 7.35 9.75
CA VAL A 64 15.75 7.35 11.09
C VAL A 64 14.92 6.53 12.09
N SER A 65 13.59 6.65 12.04
CA SER A 65 12.68 5.88 12.90
C SER A 65 12.81 4.36 12.68
N GLU A 66 12.92 3.92 11.43
CA GLU A 66 13.13 2.51 11.11
C GLU A 66 14.48 2.01 11.62
N LEU A 67 15.55 2.80 11.43
CA LEU A 67 16.89 2.46 11.93
C LEU A 67 16.92 2.31 13.45
N LEU A 68 16.22 3.19 14.19
CA LEU A 68 16.09 3.09 15.64
C LEU A 68 15.36 1.82 16.07
N SER A 69 14.33 1.39 15.32
CA SER A 69 13.64 0.12 15.61
C SER A 69 14.55 -1.09 15.48
N PHE A 70 15.47 -1.10 14.51
CA PHE A 70 16.47 -2.16 14.36
C PHE A 70 17.47 -2.17 15.52
N LYS A 71 17.84 -0.99 16.04
CA LYS A 71 18.74 -0.88 17.20
C LYS A 71 18.16 -1.53 18.45
N VAL A 72 16.85 -1.39 18.70
CA VAL A 72 16.17 -2.07 19.82
C VAL A 72 16.23 -3.58 19.65
N GLY A 73 15.91 -4.09 18.46
CA GLY A 73 16.02 -5.52 18.17
C GLY A 73 17.44 -6.05 18.35
N MET A 74 18.46 -5.32 17.88
CA MET A 74 19.86 -5.70 18.04
C MET A 74 20.33 -5.66 19.50
N ALA A 75 19.82 -4.72 20.30
CA ALA A 75 20.13 -4.66 21.73
C ALA A 75 19.59 -5.89 22.48
N SER A 76 18.43 -6.42 22.08
CA SER A 76 17.89 -7.67 22.64
C SER A 76 18.75 -8.91 22.32
N TYR A 77 19.57 -8.87 21.26
CA TYR A 77 20.53 -9.94 20.94
C TYR A 77 21.84 -9.85 21.74
N PHE A 78 22.08 -8.75 22.46
CA PHE A 78 23.34 -8.46 23.15
C PHE A 78 23.21 -8.41 24.68
N HIS A 79 22.09 -8.84 25.25
CA HIS A 79 22.01 -9.12 26.68
C HIS A 79 22.52 -10.54 26.96
N PRO A 80 23.48 -10.73 27.89
CA PRO A 80 23.85 -12.05 28.40
C PRO A 80 22.71 -12.70 29.18
#